data_AF-A0A428ND73-F1
#
_entry.id   AF-A0A428ND73-F1
#
_cell.length_a   1.000
_cell.length_b   1.000
_cell.length_c   1.000
_cell.angle_alpha   90.00
_cell.angle_beta   90.00
_cell.angle_gamma   90.00
#
_symmetry.space_group_name_H-M   'P 1'
#
loop_
_entity.id
_entity.type
_entity.pdbx_description
1 polymer ?
#
loop_
_entity_poly.entity_id
_entity_poly.type
_entity_poly.pdbx_seq_one_letter_code
_entity_poly.pdbx_strand_id
1 'polypeptide(L)'
;FDAPVPHHDLHISLRRHRQLCIRSNPIPFPHRLGFRHTFVRLNRFFNRRKLADEIGREVAAVCFAASSREWREADGQYEQQLVLQHEEKDWVKSVWETEPPKEDDNAAAAPAVPVKERIWASPLVVDSRLMQRMRRFEISPEDEARAAQIVVPEAEIEGWIKGSFRSLWRWGVDSWNAKPMTPNVGDVNSDE
;
A
#
# COMPACT_ATOMS: atom_id res chain seq x y z
N PHE A 1 19.51 41.50 53.52
CA PHE A 1 19.85 40.20 54.12
C PHE A 1 19.02 39.16 53.39
N ASP A 2 19.62 38.60 52.33
CA ASP A 2 19.03 37.60 51.45
C ASP A 2 18.70 36.33 52.23
N ALA A 3 17.46 35.86 52.08
CA ALA A 3 17.10 34.48 52.41
C ALA A 3 17.27 33.63 51.14
N PRO A 4 17.93 32.45 51.21
CA PRO A 4 18.14 31.61 50.04
C PRO A 4 16.84 30.90 49.66
N VAL A 5 16.42 31.06 48.40
CA VAL A 5 15.31 30.31 47.79
C VAL A 5 15.75 28.85 47.62
N PRO A 6 14.95 27.85 48.03
CA PRO A 6 15.28 26.45 47.84
C PRO A 6 15.13 26.07 46.36
N HIS A 7 16.28 25.87 45.70
CA HIS A 7 16.35 25.23 44.39
C HIS A 7 16.00 23.74 44.55
N HIS A 8 14.70 23.43 44.61
CA HIS A 8 14.23 22.07 44.40
C HIS A 8 14.51 21.65 42.96
N ASP A 9 15.60 20.88 42.80
CA ASP A 9 15.69 19.70 41.94
C ASP A 9 14.81 19.67 40.68
N LEU A 10 15.02 20.65 39.78
CA LEU A 10 14.65 20.51 38.37
C LEU A 10 15.70 19.69 37.58
N HIS A 11 16.57 18.96 38.29
CA HIS A 11 17.58 18.08 37.72
C HIS A 11 17.10 16.64 37.50
N ILE A 12 15.80 16.38 37.60
CA ILE A 12 15.19 15.07 37.36
C ILE A 12 14.08 15.22 36.31
N SER A 13 14.45 15.07 35.04
CA SER A 13 13.60 14.63 33.90
C SER A 13 14.06 15.18 32.54
N LEU A 14 15.28 15.71 32.42
CA LEU A 14 15.90 16.01 31.11
C LEU A 14 16.93 14.98 30.65
N ARG A 15 16.94 13.78 31.26
CA ARG A 15 17.53 12.57 30.64
C ARG A 15 16.50 11.81 29.79
N ARG A 16 15.68 12.50 28.98
CA ARG A 16 15.16 11.84 27.76
C ARG A 16 16.38 11.56 26.92
N HIS A 17 16.89 10.33 27.00
CA HIS A 17 17.82 9.79 26.03
C HIS A 17 17.28 10.18 24.66
N ARG A 18 17.99 11.09 23.99
CA ARG A 18 17.89 11.36 22.56
C ARG A 18 18.35 10.12 21.80
N GLN A 19 17.70 8.99 22.05
CA GLN A 19 17.71 7.90 21.09
C GLN A 19 16.79 8.41 19.99
N LEU A 20 17.38 8.99 18.93
CA LEU A 20 16.67 9.19 17.68
C LEU A 20 16.25 7.80 17.19
N CYS A 21 15.07 7.35 17.61
CA CYS A 21 14.42 6.22 16.99
C CYS A 21 14.02 6.68 15.58
N ILE A 22 14.66 6.08 14.59
CA ILE A 22 14.31 6.29 13.19
C ILE A 22 12.92 5.68 13.00
N ARG A 23 11.93 6.49 12.63
CA ARG A 23 10.58 6.01 12.37
C ARG A 23 10.33 5.98 10.88
N SER A 24 9.74 4.90 10.38
CA SER A 24 9.40 4.76 8.98
C SER A 24 8.05 4.07 8.81
N ASN A 25 7.39 4.37 7.69
CA ASN A 25 6.27 3.59 7.20
C ASN A 25 6.49 3.40 5.69
N PRO A 26 6.61 2.16 5.19
CA PRO A 26 6.68 1.93 3.76
C PRO A 26 5.32 2.22 3.15
N ILE A 27 5.30 3.01 2.08
CA ILE A 27 4.10 3.26 1.28
C ILE A 27 4.26 2.42 0.02
N PRO A 28 3.37 1.43 -0.22
CA PRO A 28 3.50 0.58 -1.39
C PRO A 28 3.23 1.40 -2.66
N PHE A 29 4.08 1.21 -3.68
CA PHE A 29 3.92 1.76 -5.02
C PHE A 29 3.66 0.64 -6.03
N PRO A 30 2.41 0.12 -6.07
CA PRO A 30 2.06 -1.03 -6.87
C PRO A 30 1.95 -0.65 -8.35
N HIS A 31 3.06 -0.77 -9.07
CA HIS A 31 3.22 -0.42 -10.48
C HIS A 31 3.07 -1.66 -11.37
N ARG A 32 1.89 -1.87 -11.94
CA ARG A 32 1.62 -3.08 -12.76
C ARG A 32 1.88 -2.79 -14.23
N LEU A 33 2.96 -3.29 -14.83
CA LEU A 33 3.26 -3.11 -16.26
C LEU A 33 2.72 -4.29 -17.10
N GLY A 34 2.26 -4.02 -18.34
CA GLY A 34 1.86 -5.05 -19.32
C GLY A 34 0.35 -5.23 -19.57
N PHE A 35 0.02 -5.82 -20.73
CA PHE A 35 -1.36 -5.94 -21.25
C PHE A 35 -2.26 -6.87 -20.42
N ARG A 36 -1.72 -7.97 -19.88
CA ARG A 36 -2.47 -8.88 -18.98
C ARG A 36 -2.84 -8.20 -17.66
N HIS A 37 -2.02 -7.24 -17.22
CA HIS A 37 -2.30 -6.43 -16.05
C HIS A 37 -3.32 -5.31 -16.30
N THR A 38 -3.75 -5.07 -17.56
CA THR A 38 -4.84 -4.13 -17.89
C THR A 38 -6.15 -4.52 -17.20
N PHE A 39 -6.48 -5.81 -17.10
CA PHE A 39 -7.67 -6.27 -16.37
C PHE A 39 -7.57 -6.02 -14.86
N VAL A 40 -6.38 -6.19 -14.29
CA VAL A 40 -6.13 -5.84 -12.88
C VAL A 40 -6.24 -4.34 -12.68
N ARG A 41 -5.69 -3.54 -13.60
CA ARG A 41 -5.82 -2.07 -13.58
C ARG A 41 -7.29 -1.66 -13.65
N LEU A 42 -8.11 -2.35 -14.44
CA LEU A 42 -9.55 -2.13 -14.51
C LEU A 42 -10.24 -2.51 -13.19
N ASN A 43 -9.87 -3.64 -12.57
CA ASN A 43 -10.39 -4.00 -11.25
C ASN A 43 -9.99 -2.97 -10.17
N ARG A 44 -8.76 -2.46 -10.19
CA ARG A 44 -8.33 -1.35 -9.32
C ARG A 44 -9.04 -0.06 -9.65
N PHE A 45 -9.32 0.21 -10.91
CA PHE A 45 -10.10 1.37 -11.35
C PHE A 45 -11.49 1.34 -10.72
N PHE A 46 -12.13 0.17 -10.65
CA PHE A 46 -13.41 0.03 -9.97
C PHE A 46 -13.28 0.06 -8.44
N ASN A 47 -12.15 -0.38 -7.87
CA ASN A 47 -11.90 -0.44 -6.42
C ASN A 47 -10.95 0.65 -5.88
N ARG A 48 -10.82 1.80 -6.56
CA ARG A 48 -9.84 2.87 -6.21
C ARG A 48 -9.91 3.30 -4.75
N ARG A 49 -11.11 3.28 -4.18
CA ARG A 49 -11.35 3.66 -2.80
C ARG A 49 -10.63 2.77 -1.80
N LYS A 50 -10.67 1.45 -1.95
CA LYS A 50 -9.98 0.55 -1.02
C LYS A 50 -8.48 0.81 -0.99
N LEU A 51 -7.89 1.00 -2.17
CA LEU A 51 -6.47 1.37 -2.29
C LEU A 51 -6.17 2.73 -1.65
N ALA A 52 -7.04 3.73 -1.88
CA ALA A 52 -6.89 5.06 -1.31
C ALA A 52 -7.05 5.05 0.22
N ASP A 53 -7.97 4.26 0.75
CA ASP A 53 -8.19 4.10 2.18
C ASP A 53 -7.01 3.37 2.85
N GLU A 54 -6.43 2.35 2.19
CA GLU A 54 -5.22 1.66 2.65
C GLU A 54 -4.01 2.60 2.76
N ILE A 55 -3.73 3.38 1.70
CA ILE A 55 -2.63 4.38 1.70
C ILE A 55 -2.95 5.52 2.67
N GLY A 56 -4.20 5.98 2.69
CA GLY A 56 -4.66 7.03 3.59
C GLY A 56 -4.49 6.65 5.05
N ARG A 57 -4.76 5.39 5.40
CA ARG A 57 -4.50 4.84 6.74
C ARG A 57 -3.02 4.86 7.09
N GLU A 58 -2.14 4.48 6.17
CA GLU A 58 -0.68 4.52 6.38
C GLU A 58 -0.15 5.95 6.56
N VAL A 59 -0.67 6.90 5.78
CA VAL A 59 -0.33 8.32 5.90
C VAL A 59 -0.89 8.91 7.20
N ALA A 60 -2.13 8.58 7.57
CA ALA A 60 -2.73 9.01 8.83
C ALA A 60 -1.93 8.51 10.04
N ALA A 61 -1.44 7.26 10.01
CA ALA A 61 -0.55 6.73 11.03
C ALA A 61 0.73 7.58 11.20
N VAL A 62 1.30 8.05 10.08
CA VAL A 62 2.47 8.95 10.10
C VAL A 62 2.10 10.33 10.65
N CYS A 63 0.97 10.91 10.23
CA CYS A 63 0.53 12.24 10.66
C CYS A 63 0.18 12.29 12.15
N PHE A 64 -0.52 11.29 12.67
CA PHE A 64 -0.90 11.27 14.08
C PHE A 64 0.28 10.92 14.99
N ALA A 65 1.27 10.18 14.49
CA ALA A 65 2.50 9.80 15.20
C ALA A 65 2.28 9.28 16.64
N ALA A 66 1.05 8.85 16.95
CA ALA A 66 0.57 8.64 18.31
C ALA A 66 1.04 7.30 18.88
N SER A 67 1.25 6.31 18.02
CA SER A 67 1.78 5.00 18.41
C SER A 67 2.88 4.56 17.45
N SER A 68 3.96 4.00 18.02
CA SER A 68 5.07 3.44 17.24
C SER A 68 5.39 2.05 17.77
N ARG A 69 5.22 1.04 16.91
CA ARG A 69 5.55 -0.34 17.24
C ARG A 69 6.97 -0.70 16.79
N GLU A 70 7.54 -1.72 17.40
CA GLU A 70 8.76 -2.35 16.86
C GLU A 70 8.42 -3.08 15.57
N TRP A 71 9.37 -3.07 14.63
CA TRP A 71 9.29 -3.99 13.50
C TRP A 71 9.42 -5.41 14.02
N ARG A 72 8.52 -6.29 13.60
CA ARG A 72 8.55 -7.68 14.06
C ARG A 72 9.59 -8.46 13.27
N GLU A 73 10.05 -9.53 13.87
CA GLU A 73 10.86 -10.52 13.19
C GLU A 73 9.94 -11.66 12.77
N ALA A 74 9.96 -12.00 11.49
CA ALA A 74 9.22 -13.12 10.92
C ALA A 74 10.23 -14.16 10.45
N ASP A 75 10.18 -15.37 11.01
CA ASP A 75 10.99 -16.51 10.58
C ASP A 75 12.52 -16.24 10.52
N GLY A 76 13.04 -15.43 11.45
CA GLY A 76 14.46 -15.05 11.51
C GLY A 76 14.89 -13.98 10.49
N GLN A 77 13.93 -13.36 9.80
CA GLN A 77 14.15 -12.21 8.94
C GLN A 77 13.40 -10.98 9.47
N TYR A 78 14.03 -9.82 9.34
CA TYR A 78 13.40 -8.55 9.71
C TYR A 78 12.25 -8.22 8.74
N GLU A 79 11.06 -7.87 9.25
CA GLU A 79 9.89 -7.48 8.45
C GLU A 79 10.27 -6.46 7.34
N GLN A 80 11.19 -5.54 7.64
CA GLN A 80 11.69 -4.51 6.72
C GLN A 80 12.29 -5.07 5.42
N GLN A 81 12.92 -6.25 5.47
CA GLN A 81 13.52 -6.90 4.30
C GLN A 81 12.44 -7.52 3.39
N LEU A 82 11.30 -7.90 3.99
CA LEU A 82 10.20 -8.55 3.28
C LEU A 82 9.24 -7.54 2.62
N VAL A 83 9.23 -6.28 3.10
CA VAL A 83 8.31 -5.24 2.63
C VAL A 83 8.30 -5.10 1.10
N LEU A 84 9.48 -5.09 0.46
CA LEU A 84 9.58 -4.82 -0.98
C LEU A 84 9.35 -6.06 -1.87
N GLN A 85 9.34 -7.28 -1.31
CA GLN A 85 9.22 -8.52 -2.07
C GLN A 85 7.92 -8.62 -2.88
N HIS A 86 6.85 -7.97 -2.41
CA HIS A 86 5.60 -7.96 -3.16
C HIS A 86 5.69 -7.07 -4.42
N GLU A 87 6.55 -6.04 -4.42
CA GLU A 87 6.76 -5.13 -5.55
C GLU A 87 7.75 -5.70 -6.58
N GLU A 88 8.72 -6.48 -6.12
CA GLU A 88 9.72 -7.15 -6.97
C GLU A 88 9.09 -7.99 -8.09
N LYS A 89 7.91 -8.55 -7.84
CA LYS A 89 7.14 -9.34 -8.82
C LYS A 89 6.66 -8.51 -10.02
N ASP A 90 6.45 -7.22 -9.82
CA ASP A 90 5.95 -6.32 -10.85
C ASP A 90 7.09 -5.58 -11.59
N TRP A 91 8.36 -5.83 -11.23
CA TRP A 91 9.53 -5.23 -11.86
C TRP A 91 9.71 -5.65 -13.32
N VAL A 92 10.40 -4.82 -14.09
CA VAL A 92 10.72 -5.11 -15.50
C VAL A 92 11.65 -6.31 -15.57
N LYS A 93 11.42 -7.23 -16.52
CA LYS A 93 12.21 -8.47 -16.65
C LYS A 93 13.71 -8.22 -16.88
N SER A 94 14.06 -7.09 -17.50
CA SER A 94 15.44 -6.66 -17.70
C SER A 94 16.21 -6.40 -16.41
N VAL A 95 15.51 -6.17 -15.29
CA VAL A 95 16.14 -6.07 -13.96
C VAL A 95 16.80 -7.40 -13.55
N TRP A 96 16.21 -8.51 -14.00
CA TRP A 96 16.67 -9.87 -13.69
C TRP A 96 17.65 -10.42 -14.72
N GLU A 97 17.82 -9.77 -15.87
CA GLU A 97 18.74 -10.20 -16.91
C GLU A 97 20.18 -10.12 -16.38
N THR A 98 20.89 -11.24 -16.47
CA THR A 98 22.31 -11.30 -16.17
C THR A 98 23.02 -11.07 -17.49
N GLU A 99 23.56 -9.88 -17.71
CA GLU A 99 24.51 -9.69 -18.81
C GLU A 99 25.70 -10.63 -18.51
N PRO A 100 25.95 -11.65 -19.35
CA PRO A 100 27.16 -12.46 -19.17
C PRO A 100 28.36 -11.52 -19.25
N PRO A 101 29.42 -11.77 -18.46
CA PRO A 101 30.67 -11.03 -18.64
C PRO A 101 31.03 -11.11 -20.12
N LYS A 102 31.25 -9.95 -20.75
CA LYS A 102 31.79 -9.93 -22.11
C LYS A 102 33.19 -10.52 -22.02
N GLU A 103 33.33 -11.79 -22.39
CA GLU A 103 34.62 -12.37 -22.72
C GLU A 103 35.05 -11.71 -24.03
N ASP A 104 35.71 -10.55 -23.90
CA ASP A 104 36.36 -9.92 -25.03
C ASP A 104 37.59 -10.78 -25.40
N ASP A 105 37.43 -11.66 -26.39
CA ASP A 105 38.52 -12.45 -27.02
C ASP A 105 39.60 -11.57 -27.70
N ASN A 106 39.56 -10.24 -27.52
CA ASN A 106 40.59 -9.29 -27.92
C ASN A 106 41.08 -8.48 -26.71
N ALA A 107 41.62 -9.19 -25.72
CA ALA A 107 42.27 -8.65 -24.52
C ALA A 107 43.64 -7.99 -24.82
N ALA A 108 43.68 -7.02 -25.75
CA ALA A 108 44.90 -6.26 -26.04
C ALA A 108 44.75 -4.73 -25.92
N ALA A 109 43.55 -4.14 -25.87
CA ALA A 109 43.44 -2.67 -25.82
C ALA A 109 42.10 -2.06 -25.37
N ALA A 110 41.24 -2.75 -24.59
CA ALA A 110 40.02 -2.13 -24.08
C ALA A 110 40.19 -1.68 -22.61
N PRO A 111 39.84 -0.43 -22.24
CA PRO A 111 39.87 0.02 -20.85
C PRO A 111 38.89 -0.81 -20.03
N ALA A 112 39.31 -1.26 -18.84
CA ALA A 112 38.52 -2.08 -17.92
C ALA A 112 37.13 -1.46 -17.70
N VAL A 113 36.12 -2.01 -18.38
CA VAL A 113 34.73 -1.59 -18.22
C VAL A 113 34.30 -2.03 -16.82
N PRO A 114 33.83 -1.11 -15.95
CA PRO A 114 33.39 -1.50 -14.62
C PRO A 114 32.21 -2.46 -14.74
N VAL A 115 32.30 -3.58 -14.01
CA VAL A 115 31.20 -4.54 -13.89
C VAL A 115 29.96 -3.78 -13.44
N LYS A 116 28.91 -3.81 -14.26
CA LYS A 116 27.65 -3.11 -13.99
C LYS A 116 27.04 -3.69 -12.71
N GLU A 117 26.98 -2.87 -11.65
CA GLU A 117 26.48 -3.29 -10.35
C GLU A 117 25.00 -3.68 -10.42
N ARG A 118 24.65 -4.86 -9.88
CA ARG A 118 23.28 -5.39 -9.87
C ARG A 118 22.48 -4.88 -8.68
N ILE A 119 22.39 -3.55 -8.55
CA ILE A 119 21.86 -2.87 -7.35
C ILE A 119 20.40 -3.27 -7.05
N TRP A 120 19.61 -3.59 -8.08
CA TRP A 120 18.19 -3.92 -7.91
C TRP A 120 17.92 -5.40 -7.66
N ALA A 121 18.68 -6.31 -8.28
CA ALA A 121 18.45 -7.76 -8.15
C ALA A 121 19.08 -8.35 -6.88
N SER A 122 19.94 -7.62 -6.17
CA SER A 122 20.51 -8.08 -4.91
C SER A 122 19.50 -7.96 -3.76
N PRO A 123 19.42 -8.96 -2.87
CA PRO A 123 18.52 -8.92 -1.72
C PRO A 123 18.85 -7.73 -0.81
N LEU A 124 17.82 -7.12 -0.21
CA LEU A 124 18.00 -6.01 0.71
C LEU A 124 18.72 -6.47 1.98
N VAL A 125 19.96 -6.02 2.17
CA VAL A 125 20.74 -6.26 3.39
C VAL A 125 20.62 -5.05 4.31
N VAL A 126 20.19 -5.27 5.56
CA VAL A 126 20.00 -4.19 6.54
C VAL A 126 20.80 -4.47 7.82
N ASP A 127 21.43 -3.45 8.38
CA ASP A 127 22.17 -3.57 9.64
C ASP A 127 21.22 -3.82 10.82
N SER A 128 21.45 -4.93 11.53
CA SER A 128 20.77 -5.31 12.78
C SER A 128 20.61 -4.17 13.79
N ARG A 129 21.62 -3.29 13.93
CA ARG A 129 21.58 -2.17 14.90
C ARG A 129 20.57 -1.11 14.51
N LEU A 130 20.38 -0.90 13.20
CA LEU A 130 19.36 0.01 12.68
C LEU A 130 17.97 -0.62 12.85
N MET A 131 17.84 -1.92 12.61
CA MET A 131 16.57 -2.64 12.73
C MET A 131 16.00 -2.61 14.15
N GLN A 132 16.84 -2.84 15.16
CA GLN A 132 16.43 -2.76 16.57
C GLN A 132 15.98 -1.35 17.00
N ARG A 133 16.51 -0.31 16.36
CA ARG A 133 16.19 1.09 16.67
C ARG A 133 15.03 1.64 15.87
N MET A 134 14.72 1.02 14.74
CA MET A 134 13.64 1.45 13.87
C MET A 134 12.29 1.10 14.46
N ARG A 135 11.34 2.03 14.32
CA ARG A 135 9.94 1.82 14.74
C ARG A 135 9.01 2.07 13.56
N ARG A 136 7.93 1.32 13.48
CA ARG A 136 6.87 1.48 12.48
C ARG A 136 5.75 2.34 13.07
N PHE A 137 5.23 3.28 12.26
CA PHE A 137 4.03 4.02 12.62
C PHE A 137 2.80 3.11 12.56
N GLU A 138 2.01 3.13 13.62
CA GLU A 138 0.75 2.41 13.71
C GLU A 138 -0.36 3.40 14.11
N ILE A 139 -1.51 3.27 13.47
CA ILE A 139 -2.69 4.06 13.82
C ILE A 139 -3.33 3.42 15.06
N SER A 140 -3.85 4.23 15.99
CA SER A 140 -4.46 3.69 17.19
C SER A 140 -5.73 2.89 16.81
N PRO A 141 -6.04 1.79 17.51
CA PRO A 141 -7.24 0.99 17.20
C PRO A 141 -8.53 1.78 17.39
N GLU A 142 -8.51 2.80 18.27
CA GLU A 142 -9.63 3.73 18.45
C GLU A 142 -9.85 4.59 17.20
N ASP A 143 -8.77 5.13 16.62
CA ASP A 143 -8.86 5.94 15.39
C ASP A 143 -9.31 5.08 14.19
N GLU A 144 -8.85 3.82 14.10
CA GLU A 144 -9.32 2.87 13.09
C GLU A 144 -10.82 2.57 13.24
N ALA A 145 -11.30 2.36 14.47
CA ALA A 145 -12.71 2.11 14.73
C ALA A 145 -13.58 3.33 14.35
N ARG A 146 -13.11 4.55 14.66
CA ARG A 146 -13.81 5.78 14.24
C ARG A 146 -13.86 5.92 12.72
N ALA A 147 -12.76 5.61 12.02
CA ALA A 147 -12.73 5.66 10.56
C ALA A 147 -13.67 4.60 9.93
N ALA A 148 -13.74 3.39 10.50
CA ALA A 148 -14.60 2.32 10.00
C ALA A 148 -16.10 2.62 10.12
N GLN A 149 -16.49 3.49 11.07
CA GLN A 149 -17.89 3.95 11.21
C GLN A 149 -18.32 4.88 10.07
N ILE A 150 -17.37 5.48 9.34
CA ILE A 150 -17.66 6.43 8.25
C ILE A 150 -18.00 5.66 6.98
N VAL A 151 -19.28 5.30 6.84
CA VAL A 151 -19.81 4.70 5.60
C VAL A 151 -20.09 5.81 4.60
N VAL A 152 -19.09 6.18 3.79
CA VAL A 152 -19.37 7.06 2.64
C VAL A 152 -20.08 6.25 1.56
N PRO A 153 -21.25 6.67 1.07
CA PRO A 153 -21.97 5.94 0.03
C PRO A 153 -21.18 5.94 -1.28
N GLU A 154 -21.09 4.78 -1.94
CA GLU A 154 -20.29 4.62 -3.14
C GLU A 154 -20.77 5.52 -4.30
N ALA A 155 -22.07 5.84 -4.34
CA ALA A 155 -22.65 6.69 -5.38
C ALA A 155 -22.09 8.11 -5.45
N GLU A 156 -21.60 8.68 -4.34
CA GLU A 156 -21.05 10.04 -4.30
C GLU A 156 -19.61 10.11 -4.84
N ILE A 157 -18.90 8.98 -4.82
CA ILE A 157 -17.49 8.88 -5.18
C ILE A 157 -17.30 8.30 -6.59
N GLU A 158 -18.30 7.56 -7.06
CA GLU A 158 -18.34 7.01 -8.41
C GLU A 158 -18.64 8.11 -9.42
N GLY A 159 -17.59 8.74 -9.94
CA GLY A 159 -17.70 9.64 -11.08
C GLY A 159 -18.56 9.04 -12.21
N TRP A 160 -19.18 9.91 -13.02
CA TRP A 160 -20.23 9.59 -14.00
C TRP A 160 -20.02 8.28 -14.80
N ILE A 161 -18.78 7.97 -15.17
CA ILE A 161 -18.40 6.77 -15.94
C ILE A 161 -18.73 5.46 -15.20
N LYS A 162 -18.43 5.37 -13.89
CA LYS A 162 -18.65 4.13 -13.11
C LYS A 162 -20.14 3.96 -12.74
N GLY A 163 -20.80 5.07 -12.40
CA GLY A 163 -22.24 5.09 -12.16
C GLY A 163 -23.03 4.63 -13.40
N SER A 164 -22.68 5.16 -14.58
CA SER A 164 -23.32 4.82 -15.86
C SER A 164 -23.11 3.36 -16.27
N PHE A 165 -21.90 2.82 -16.08
CA PHE A 165 -21.63 1.41 -16.41
C PHE A 165 -22.39 0.44 -15.49
N ARG A 166 -22.48 0.74 -14.18
CA ARG A 166 -23.23 -0.09 -13.23
C ARG A 166 -24.74 0.07 -13.36
N SER A 167 -25.24 1.23 -13.75
CA SER A 167 -26.67 1.38 -14.09
C SER A 167 -27.02 0.58 -15.34
N LEU A 168 -26.15 0.56 -16.36
CA LEU A 168 -26.34 -0.26 -17.56
C LEU A 168 -26.30 -1.76 -17.24
N TRP A 169 -25.37 -2.18 -16.37
CA TRP A 169 -25.31 -3.57 -15.91
C TRP A 169 -26.56 -3.98 -15.12
N ARG A 170 -27.01 -3.14 -14.17
CA ARG A 170 -28.26 -3.39 -13.41
C ARG A 170 -29.47 -3.46 -14.34
N TRP A 171 -29.59 -2.53 -15.28
CA TRP A 171 -30.63 -2.56 -16.30
C TRP A 171 -30.59 -3.83 -17.17
N GLY A 172 -29.39 -4.30 -17.54
CA GLY A 172 -29.20 -5.56 -18.29
C GLY A 172 -29.61 -6.80 -17.49
N VAL A 173 -29.31 -6.84 -16.19
CA VAL A 173 -29.72 -7.93 -15.29
C VAL A 173 -31.22 -7.90 -15.02
N ASP A 174 -31.80 -6.71 -14.80
CA ASP A 174 -33.23 -6.55 -14.56
C ASP A 174 -34.05 -6.88 -15.82
N SER A 175 -33.56 -6.55 -17.00
CA SER A 175 -34.21 -6.93 -18.27
C SER A 175 -34.11 -8.42 -18.58
N TRP A 176 -33.08 -9.12 -18.12
CA TRP A 176 -33.01 -10.59 -18.22
C TRP A 176 -33.86 -11.32 -17.18
N ASN A 177 -34.05 -10.74 -15.99
CA ASN A 177 -34.90 -11.31 -14.94
C ASN A 177 -36.36 -10.84 -15.03
N ALA A 178 -36.66 -9.83 -15.85
CA ALA A 178 -38.02 -9.40 -16.10
C ALA A 178 -38.80 -10.51 -16.80
N LYS A 179 -39.94 -10.88 -16.22
CA LYS A 179 -40.89 -11.80 -16.83
C LYS A 179 -41.25 -11.26 -18.22
N PRO A 180 -41.28 -12.09 -19.28
CA PRO A 180 -41.60 -11.60 -20.61
C PRO A 180 -42.95 -10.87 -20.54
N MET A 181 -42.99 -9.67 -21.11
CA MET A 181 -44.16 -8.80 -21.12
C MET A 181 -45.30 -9.52 -21.85
N THR A 182 -46.12 -10.27 -21.11
CA THR A 182 -47.34 -10.85 -21.66
C THR A 182 -48.33 -9.70 -21.84
N PRO A 183 -48.89 -9.49 -23.04
CA PRO A 183 -49.96 -8.52 -23.22
C PRO A 183 -51.08 -8.83 -22.21
N ASN A 184 -51.62 -7.81 -21.55
CA ASN A 184 -52.79 -7.98 -20.68
C ASN A 184 -54.02 -8.30 -21.54
N VAL A 185 -54.13 -9.57 -21.92
CA VAL A 185 -55.34 -10.12 -22.51
C VAL A 185 -56.28 -10.43 -21.35
N GLY A 186 -57.35 -9.64 -21.24
CA GLY A 186 -58.40 -9.86 -20.24
C GLY A 186 -58.95 -11.28 -20.34
N ASP A 187 -59.37 -11.83 -19.21
CA ASP A 187 -59.79 -13.22 -19.06
C ASP A 187 -61.02 -13.50 -19.95
N VAL A 188 -60.79 -14.12 -21.11
CA VAL A 188 -61.80 -14.44 -22.13
C VAL A 188 -62.71 -15.62 -21.75
N ASN A 189 -62.65 -16.09 -20.50
CA ASN A 189 -63.45 -17.21 -19.99
C ASN A 189 -64.45 -16.78 -18.89
N SER A 190 -64.99 -15.56 -18.97
CA SER A 190 -65.97 -15.05 -17.99
C SER A 190 -67.45 -15.18 -18.42
N ASP A 191 -67.73 -15.95 -19.47
CA ASP A 191 -69.10 -16.25 -19.92
C ASP A 191 -69.37 -17.78 -19.90
N GLU A 192 -69.73 -18.32 -18.74
CA GLU A 192 -70.61 -19.51 -18.61
C GLU A 192 -71.43 -19.48 -17.31
#